data_AF-A0A7J4NDD7-F1
#
_entry.id   AF-A0A7J4NDD7-F1
#
_cell.length_a   1.000
_cell.length_b   1.000
_cell.length_c   1.000
_cell.angle_alpha   90.00
_cell.angle_beta   90.00
_cell.angle_gamma   90.00
#
_symmetry.space_group_name_H-M   'P 1'
#
loop_
_entity.id
_entity.type
_entity.pdbx_description
1 polymer ?
#
loop_
_entity_poly.entity_id
_entity_poly.type
_entity_poly.pdbx_seq_one_letter_code
_entity_poly.pdbx_strand_id
1 'polypeptide(L)'
;FIPLIIWLIKTNDYQQTDPLLESHLRESANASLTFFFAGIVHAILFFFVIGCFTIAVHWLLYLIWAINANSALKAGQGYQYPFTIHIL
;
A
#
# COMPACT_ATOMS: atom_id res chain seq x y z
N PHE A 1 2.98 6.50 0.81
CA PHE A 1 4.23 6.88 1.52
C PHE A 1 4.14 6.73 3.03
N ILE A 2 3.07 7.17 3.70
CA ILE A 2 2.92 7.03 5.17
C ILE A 2 3.22 5.59 5.67
N PRO A 3 2.74 4.51 5.03
CA PRO A 3 3.03 3.14 5.49
C PRO A 3 4.51 2.75 5.41
N LEU A 4 5.22 3.21 4.39
CA LEU A 4 6.66 2.95 4.22
C LEU A 4 7.49 3.60 5.34
N ILE A 5 7.15 4.84 5.71
CA ILE A 5 7.83 5.56 6.79
C ILE A 5 7.57 4.85 8.13
N ILE A 6 6.32 4.45 8.38
CA ILE A 6 5.96 3.71 9.60
C ILE A 6 6.71 2.37 9.65
N TRP A 7 6.77 1.63 8.54
CA TRP A 7 7.54 0.38 8.47
C TRP A 7 9.01 0.61 8.78
N LEU A 8 9.65 1.63 8.18
CA LEU A 8 11.06 1.92 8.42
C LEU A 8 11.36 2.29 9.87
N ILE A 9 10.50 3.10 10.50
CA ILE A 9 10.65 3.48 11.92
C ILE A 9 10.48 2.23 12.80
N LYS A 10 9.43 1.44 12.56
CA LYS A 10 9.09 0.25 13.35
C LYS A 10 10.14 -0.87 13.25
N THR A 11 10.81 -0.99 12.10
CA THR A 11 11.90 -1.95 11.91
C THR A 11 13.19 -1.53 12.63
N ASN A 12 13.42 -0.22 12.82
CA ASN A 12 14.60 0.29 13.54
C ASN A 12 14.42 0.28 15.07
N ASP A 13 13.18 0.39 15.56
CA ASP A 13 12.88 0.12 16.97
C ASP A 13 12.85 -1.41 17.17
N TYR A 14 13.82 -1.94 17.93
CA TYR A 14 14.01 -3.36 18.27
C TYR A 14 12.83 -4.04 19.01
N GLN A 15 11.65 -3.41 19.07
CA GLN A 15 10.53 -3.84 19.88
C GLN A 15 9.60 -4.80 19.14
N GLN A 16 9.64 -6.05 19.59
CA GLN A 16 8.53 -7.00 19.77
C GLN A 16 7.20 -6.50 19.18
N THR A 17 7.12 -6.54 17.86
CA THR A 17 5.90 -6.17 17.15
C THR A 17 5.04 -7.42 17.03
N ASP A 18 3.76 -7.31 17.35
CA ASP A 18 2.76 -8.33 17.01
C ASP A 18 3.00 -8.83 15.56
N PRO A 19 3.29 -10.12 15.33
CA PRO A 19 3.64 -10.65 14.02
C PRO A 19 2.58 -10.33 12.95
N LEU A 20 1.31 -10.26 13.36
CA LEU A 20 0.22 -9.85 12.47
C LEU A 20 0.41 -8.40 12.05
N LEU A 21 0.58 -7.48 13.01
CA LEU A 21 0.82 -6.07 12.74
C LEU A 21 2.06 -5.84 11.87
N GLU A 22 3.14 -6.58 12.12
CA GLU A 22 4.36 -6.50 11.29
C GLU A 22 4.07 -6.89 9.83
N SER A 23 3.35 -7.99 9.62
CA SER A 23 2.98 -8.45 8.28
C SER A 23 2.13 -7.41 7.53
N HIS A 24 1.18 -6.76 8.21
CA HIS A 24 0.34 -5.71 7.64
C HIS A 24 1.14 -4.43 7.33
N LEU A 25 2.09 -4.06 8.18
CA LEU A 25 2.97 -2.91 7.95
C LEU A 25 3.89 -3.14 6.76
N ARG A 26 4.51 -4.32 6.66
CA ARG A 26 5.36 -4.67 5.52
C ARG A 26 4.57 -4.74 4.21
N GLU A 27 3.41 -5.38 4.24
CA GLU A 27 2.54 -5.48 3.07
C GLU A 27 2.05 -4.11 2.60
N SER A 28 1.56 -3.27 3.53
CA SER A 28 1.09 -1.93 3.17
C SER A 28 2.21 -1.00 2.69
N ALA A 29 3.45 -1.21 3.13
CA ALA A 29 4.64 -0.53 2.60
C ALA A 29 4.95 -0.97 1.17
N ASN A 30 4.97 -2.29 0.90
CA ASN A 30 5.13 -2.85 -0.44
C ASN A 30 4.03 -2.35 -1.40
N ALA A 31 2.77 -2.34 -0.93
CA ALA A 31 1.63 -1.82 -1.69
C ALA A 31 1.77 -0.33 -1.98
N SER A 32 2.16 0.48 -0.98
CA SER A 32 2.41 1.92 -1.15
C SER A 32 3.44 2.20 -2.25
N LEU A 33 4.52 1.42 -2.28
CA LEU A 33 5.58 1.58 -3.26
C LEU A 33 5.11 1.16 -4.66
N THR A 34 4.37 0.05 -4.74
CA THR A 34 3.80 -0.43 -6.00
C THR A 34 2.82 0.59 -6.59
N PHE A 35 1.91 1.12 -5.77
CA PHE A 35 0.96 2.14 -6.20
C PHE A 35 1.61 3.47 -6.58
N PHE A 36 2.76 3.80 -5.98
CA PHE A 36 3.53 4.97 -6.37
C PHE A 36 4.11 4.80 -7.78
N PHE A 37 4.74 3.67 -8.08
CA PHE A 37 5.25 3.39 -9.44
C PHE A 37 4.13 3.33 -10.48
N ALA A 38 3.01 2.69 -10.16
CA ALA A 38 1.83 2.71 -11.02
C ALA A 38 1.29 4.14 -11.23
N GLY A 39 1.36 5.01 -10.22
CA GLY A 39 1.02 6.44 -10.35
C GLY A 39 1.89 7.18 -11.36
N ILE A 40 3.19 6.85 -11.45
CA ILE A 40 4.09 7.42 -12.47
C ILE A 40 3.64 6.98 -13.87
N VAL A 41 3.24 5.72 -14.04
CA VAL A 41 2.69 5.23 -15.32
C VAL A 41 1.42 5.99 -15.68
N HIS A 42 0.50 6.19 -14.74
CA HIS A 42 -0.71 6.98 -14.97
C HIS A 42 -0.41 8.45 -15.31
N ALA A 43 0.63 9.04 -14.72
CA ALA A 43 1.09 10.39 -15.06
C ALA A 43 1.60 10.47 -16.51
N ILE A 44 2.26 9.44 -17.03
CA ILE A 44 2.65 9.37 -18.44
C ILE A 44 1.41 9.21 -19.34
N LEU A 45 0.43 8.39 -18.93
CA LEU A 45 -0.84 8.26 -19.65
C LEU A 45 -1.67 9.56 -19.65
N PHE A 46 -1.35 10.52 -18.78
CA PHE A 46 -2.02 11.82 -18.74
C PHE A 46 -1.86 12.60 -20.04
N PHE A 47 -0.73 12.43 -20.74
CA PHE A 47 -0.51 13.02 -22.08
C PHE A 47 -1.54 12.57 -23.12
N PHE A 48 -2.18 11.41 -22.91
CA PHE A 48 -3.21 10.86 -23.78
C PHE A 48 -4.63 11.14 -23.28
N VAL A 49 -4.84 12.06 -22.33
CA VAL A 49 -6.13 12.41 -21.67
C VAL A 49 -6.72 11.27 -20.81
N ILE A 50 -6.51 10.01 -21.19
CA ILE A 50 -6.94 8.80 -20.48
C ILE A 50 -6.33 8.72 -19.07
N GLY A 51 -5.14 9.29 -18.86
CA GLY A 51 -4.52 9.37 -17.53
C GLY A 51 -5.36 10.10 -16.50
N CYS A 52 -6.19 11.08 -16.90
CA CYS A 52 -7.02 11.87 -15.97
C CYS A 52 -8.10 11.03 -15.28
N PHE A 53 -8.74 10.12 -16.01
CA PHE A 53 -9.74 9.22 -15.44
C PHE A 53 -9.09 8.05 -14.70
N THR A 54 -8.02 7.49 -15.27
CA THR A 54 -7.36 6.30 -14.70
C THR A 54 -6.63 6.60 -13.39
N ILE A 55 -6.06 7.81 -13.22
CA ILE A 55 -5.42 8.20 -11.95
C ILE A 55 -6.42 8.33 -10.80
N ALA A 56 -7.66 8.77 -11.07
CA ALA A 56 -8.70 8.85 -10.05
C ALA A 56 -9.13 7.45 -9.59
N VAL A 57 -9.34 6.53 -10.53
CA VAL A 57 -9.67 5.12 -10.23
C VAL A 57 -8.53 4.45 -9.47
N HIS A 58 -7.28 4.70 -9.86
CA HIS A 58 -6.08 4.18 -9.20
C HIS A 58 -6.05 4.51 -7.70
N TRP A 59 -6.23 5.79 -7.34
CA TRP A 59 -6.24 6.20 -5.93
C TRP A 59 -7.49 5.71 -5.18
N LEU A 60 -8.63 5.60 -5.86
CA LEU A 60 -9.85 5.05 -5.27
C LEU A 60 -9.67 3.57 -4.89
N LEU A 61 -9.10 2.75 -5.78
CA LEU A 61 -8.81 1.34 -5.51
C LEU A 61 -7.82 1.20 -4.34
N TYR A 62 -6.78 2.02 -4.31
CA TYR A 62 -5.82 2.04 -3.20
C TYR A 62 -6.51 2.27 -1.85
N LEU A 63 -7.41 3.26 -1.80
CA LEU A 63 -8.16 3.58 -0.58
C LEU A 63 -9.07 2.44 -0.14
N ILE A 64 -9.81 1.83 -1.07
CA ILE A 64 -10.70 0.70 -0.78
C ILE A 64 -9.90 -0.46 -0.17
N TRP A 65 -8.76 -0.81 -0.76
CA TRP A 65 -7.93 -1.90 -0.26
C TRP A 65 -7.27 -1.55 1.09
N ALA A 66 -6.92 -0.30 1.33
CA ALA A 66 -6.43 0.13 2.63
C ALA A 66 -7.50 0.01 3.74
N ILE A 67 -8.76 0.32 3.43
CA ILE A 67 -9.88 0.12 4.36
C ILE A 67 -10.06 -1.37 4.67
N ASN A 68 -10.02 -2.22 3.64
CA ASN A 68 -10.15 -3.67 3.81
C ASN A 68 -8.99 -4.27 4.63
N ALA A 69 -7.76 -3.82 4.41
CA ALA A 69 -6.59 -4.23 5.19
C ALA A 69 -6.76 -3.90 6.67
N ASN A 70 -7.22 -2.68 6.98
CA ASN A 70 -7.50 -2.27 8.35
C ASN A 70 -8.65 -3.08 8.98
N SER A 71 -9.69 -3.40 8.21
CA SER A 71 -10.78 -4.26 8.66
C SER A 71 -10.29 -5.68 8.98
N ALA A 72 -9.42 -6.25 8.13
CA ALA A 72 -8.82 -7.56 8.34
C ALA A 72 -7.91 -7.59 9.57
N LEU A 73 -7.08 -6.56 9.76
CA LEU A 73 -6.23 -6.43 10.95
C LEU A 73 -7.07 -6.42 12.24
N LYS A 74 -8.17 -5.66 12.28
CA LYS A 74 -9.10 -5.63 13.41
C LYS A 74 -9.78 -6.99 13.67
N ALA A 75 -9.97 -7.79 12.63
CA ALA A 75 -10.51 -9.14 12.72
C ALA A 75 -9.44 -10.20 13.07
N GLY A 76 -8.17 -9.81 13.27
CA GLY A 76 -7.07 -10.73 13.51
C GLY A 76 -6.65 -11.54 12.28
N GLN A 77 -7.02 -11.08 11.08
CA GLN A 77 -6.75 -11.75 9.81
C GLN A 77 -5.63 -11.06 9.04
N GLY A 78 -4.83 -11.85 8.33
CA GLY A 78 -3.86 -11.32 7.36
C GLY A 78 -4.57 -10.72 6.15
N TYR A 79 -3.97 -9.72 5.53
CA TYR A 79 -4.46 -9.11 4.30
C TYR A 79 -3.32 -8.90 3.32
N GLN A 80 -3.55 -9.21 2.05
CA GLN A 80 -2.60 -8.95 0.96
C GLN A 80 -3.24 -7.98 -0.02
N TYR A 81 -2.50 -6.94 -0.38
CA TYR A 81 -3.01 -5.92 -1.30
C TYR A 81 -2.89 -6.46 -2.73
N PRO A 82 -3.97 -6.41 -3.52
CA PRO A 82 -3.92 -6.84 -4.91
C PRO A 82 -2.85 -6.08 -5.71
N PHE A 83 -2.20 -6.79 -6.63
CA PHE A 83 -1.15 -6.27 -7.52
C PHE A 83 0.09 -5.71 -6.81
N THR A 84 0.32 -6.05 -5.54
CA THR A 84 1.50 -5.63 -4.80
C THR A 84 2.76 -6.35 -5.27
N ILE A 85 3.85 -5.59 -5.41
CA ILE A 85 5.19 -6.14 -5.61
C ILE A 85 5.86 -6.24 -4.24
N HIS A 86 6.24 -7.46 -3.85
CA HIS A 86 6.91 -7.75 -2.58
C HIS A 86 8.42 -7.53 -2.71
N ILE A 87 8.91 -6.42 -2.16
CA ILE A 87 10.32 -6.02 -2.26
C ILE A 87 11.00 -5.99 -0.88
N LEU A 88 10.21 -5.66 0.16
CA LEU A 88 10.60 -5.61 1.57
C LEU A 88 10.25 -6.90 2.31
#